data_AF-A0A6C0HX18-F1
#
_entry.id   AF-A0A6C0HX18-F1
#
_cell.length_a   1.000
_cell.length_b   1.000
_cell.length_c   1.000
_cell.angle_alpha   90.00
_cell.angle_beta   90.00
_cell.angle_gamma   90.00
#
_symmetry.space_group_name_H-M   'P 1'
#
loop_
_entity.id
_entity.type
_entity.pdbx_description
1 polymer ?
#
loop_
_entity_poly.entity_id
_entity_poly.type
_entity_poly.pdbx_seq_one_letter_code
_entity_poly.pdbx_strand_id
1 'polypeptide(L)'
;MDQNQDKDQDNDNNDNNDNNDNNDNNDNKIDTKWIDDFNRQDKEYEQYYQDDIHNIKIHAIFINLNNDIVQIKEEKLKLKQPNYISREEILGILKKNSINKGVRYSVLSILKYNIDVEPLDVQFYLKPGKNDDCKDNMFLTSVKNIDAIPLKKSITMFEDLNELLIIFNEKLEDESSNDQKKRQKCLTRKVYLLSKSLEKHKKTIRNVKLIKTS
;
A
#
# COMPACT_ATOMS: atom_id res chain seq x y z
N MET A 1 -15.78 94.36 53.67
CA MET A 1 -15.63 94.93 52.31
C MET A 1 -15.93 93.76 51.39
N ASP A 2 -17.20 93.58 51.02
CA ASP A 2 -17.78 94.24 49.83
C ASP A 2 -16.99 93.76 48.60
N GLN A 3 -17.53 93.06 47.60
CA GLN A 3 -18.86 93.02 47.01
C GLN A 3 -18.86 91.80 46.05
N ASN A 4 -19.94 91.02 45.97
CA ASN A 4 -20.94 91.03 44.88
C ASN A 4 -20.33 90.79 43.48
N GLN A 5 -20.87 89.98 42.56
CA GLN A 5 -22.21 89.43 42.35
C GLN A 5 -22.18 88.68 41.01
N ASP A 6 -23.10 87.73 40.81
CA ASP A 6 -23.89 87.55 39.57
C ASP A 6 -23.17 86.97 38.33
N LYS A 7 -23.72 86.08 37.47
CA LYS A 7 -25.09 85.67 37.10
C LYS A 7 -24.94 84.50 36.09
N ASP A 8 -25.74 83.44 36.18
CA ASP A 8 -26.93 83.12 35.37
C ASP A 8 -26.64 82.08 34.27
N GLN A 9 -27.46 81.03 34.30
CA GLN A 9 -27.73 80.11 33.20
C GLN A 9 -28.77 80.76 32.28
N ASP A 10 -28.65 80.54 30.96
CA ASP A 10 -29.74 80.31 29.98
C ASP A 10 -29.07 80.20 28.59
N ASN A 11 -29.08 79.07 27.90
CA ASN A 11 -30.10 78.48 27.03
C ASN A 11 -30.17 79.07 25.59
N ASP A 12 -30.24 78.14 24.64
CA ASP A 12 -30.80 78.23 23.28
C ASP A 12 -29.95 78.65 22.04
N ASN A 13 -29.73 77.61 21.21
CA ASN A 13 -30.14 77.48 19.79
C ASN A 13 -29.13 77.58 18.62
N ASN A 14 -29.29 76.56 17.77
CA ASN A 14 -29.10 76.48 16.31
C ASN A 14 -27.69 76.62 15.71
N ASP A 15 -27.21 75.57 15.03
CA ASP A 15 -27.46 75.45 13.58
C ASP A 15 -26.95 74.12 12.99
N ASN A 16 -27.87 73.44 12.29
CA ASN A 16 -27.73 72.75 11.00
C ASN A 16 -26.50 71.88 10.66
N ASN A 17 -26.82 70.61 10.40
CA ASN A 17 -26.48 69.83 9.20
C ASN A 17 -25.06 70.01 8.61
N ASP A 18 -24.26 68.94 8.69
CA ASP A 18 -23.83 68.30 7.45
C ASP A 18 -23.50 66.81 7.69
N ASN A 19 -24.31 65.98 7.04
CA ASN A 19 -24.06 64.57 6.84
C ASN A 19 -22.74 64.39 6.08
N ASN A 20 -21.78 63.73 6.70
CA ASN A 20 -20.77 62.99 5.93
C ASN A 20 -20.24 61.81 6.75
N ASP A 21 -21.16 60.91 7.13
CA ASP A 21 -20.81 59.50 7.24
C ASP A 21 -20.51 59.01 5.81
N ASN A 22 -19.28 59.26 5.36
CA ASN A 22 -18.67 58.48 4.29
C ASN A 22 -18.48 57.07 4.83
N ASN A 23 -19.59 56.34 4.87
CA ASN A 23 -19.61 54.90 5.03
C ASN A 23 -19.17 54.32 3.69
N ASP A 24 -17.90 54.50 3.38
CA ASP A 24 -17.19 53.85 2.28
C ASP A 24 -16.92 52.39 2.67
N ASN A 25 -17.95 51.70 3.18
CA ASN A 25 -18.04 50.26 3.17
C ASN A 25 -18.38 49.85 1.73
N ASN A 26 -17.44 50.12 0.83
CA ASN A 26 -17.28 49.29 -0.35
C ASN A 26 -16.84 47.92 0.17
N ASP A 27 -17.82 47.14 0.63
CA ASP A 27 -17.76 45.69 0.62
C ASP A 27 -17.59 45.28 -0.83
N ASN A 28 -16.34 45.40 -1.30
CA ASN A 28 -15.84 44.85 -2.54
C ASN A 28 -15.89 43.33 -2.37
N LYS A 29 -17.11 42.77 -2.42
CA LYS A 29 -17.34 41.34 -2.48
C LYS A 29 -16.72 40.87 -3.78
N ILE A 30 -15.48 40.39 -3.69
CA ILE A 30 -14.72 39.86 -4.80
C ILE A 30 -15.60 38.82 -5.51
N ASP A 31 -15.81 38.98 -6.81
CA ASP A 31 -16.61 38.02 -7.59
C ASP A 31 -15.86 36.69 -7.67
N THR A 32 -16.35 35.69 -6.94
CA THR A 32 -15.79 34.33 -6.90
C THR A 32 -16.50 33.37 -7.85
N LYS A 33 -17.45 33.84 -8.69
CA LYS A 33 -18.19 32.94 -9.60
C LYS A 33 -17.28 32.14 -10.52
N TRP A 34 -16.19 32.74 -11.00
CA TRP A 34 -15.21 32.04 -11.83
C TRP A 34 -14.50 30.89 -11.09
N ILE A 35 -14.28 31.03 -9.77
CA ILE A 35 -13.69 29.99 -8.91
C ILE A 35 -14.67 28.83 -8.77
N ASP A 36 -15.95 29.14 -8.53
CA ASP A 36 -17.00 28.13 -8.38
C ASP A 36 -17.23 27.37 -9.70
N ASP A 37 -17.21 28.09 -10.84
CA ASP A 37 -17.33 27.50 -12.17
C ASP A 37 -16.10 26.65 -12.54
N PHE A 38 -14.89 27.04 -12.12
CA PHE A 38 -13.68 26.24 -12.27
C PHE A 38 -13.77 24.96 -11.43
N ASN A 39 -14.08 25.08 -10.15
CA ASN A 39 -14.21 23.93 -9.24
C ASN A 39 -15.28 22.94 -9.70
N ARG A 40 -16.36 23.43 -10.31
CA ARG A 40 -17.41 22.57 -10.88
C ARG A 40 -16.87 21.76 -12.06
N GLN A 41 -16.12 22.39 -12.96
CA GLN A 41 -15.53 21.71 -14.12
C GLN A 41 -14.41 20.75 -13.71
N ASP A 42 -13.56 21.15 -12.76
CA ASP A 42 -12.42 20.34 -12.28
C ASP A 42 -12.87 19.01 -11.67
N LYS A 43 -14.01 19.01 -10.95
CA LYS A 43 -14.63 17.79 -10.42
C LYS A 43 -14.97 16.75 -11.48
N GLU A 44 -15.34 17.16 -12.69
CA GLU A 44 -15.63 16.24 -13.79
C GLU A 44 -14.37 15.47 -14.24
N TYR A 45 -13.19 16.04 -13.97
CA TYR A 45 -11.90 15.48 -14.31
C TYR A 45 -11.22 14.70 -13.18
N GLU A 46 -11.79 14.66 -11.96
CA GLU A 46 -11.22 13.93 -10.81
C GLU A 46 -10.86 12.47 -11.15
N GLN A 47 -11.69 11.82 -11.96
CA GLN A 47 -11.47 10.43 -12.39
C GLN A 47 -10.21 10.22 -13.23
N TYR A 48 -9.67 11.27 -13.85
CA TYR A 48 -8.47 11.23 -14.69
C TYR A 48 -7.20 11.63 -13.94
N TYR A 49 -7.30 12.09 -12.70
CA TYR A 49 -6.13 12.35 -11.87
C TYR A 49 -5.66 11.06 -11.19
N GLN A 50 -4.39 11.07 -10.80
CA GLN A 50 -3.85 10.01 -9.97
C GLN A 50 -4.29 10.21 -8.53
N ASP A 51 -4.75 9.13 -7.91
CA ASP A 51 -5.12 9.09 -6.50
C ASP A 51 -4.50 7.88 -5.81
N ASP A 52 -4.54 7.90 -4.49
CA ASP A 52 -4.14 6.78 -3.66
C ASP A 52 -5.13 5.62 -3.81
N ILE A 53 -4.60 4.41 -3.90
CA ILE A 53 -5.41 3.19 -3.97
C ILE A 53 -5.90 2.87 -2.57
N HIS A 54 -7.22 2.82 -2.40
CA HIS A 54 -7.85 2.51 -1.12
C HIS A 54 -8.41 1.09 -1.10
N ASN A 55 -8.74 0.55 -2.26
CA ASN A 55 -9.30 -0.78 -2.40
C ASN A 55 -8.62 -1.53 -3.55
N ILE A 56 -8.52 -2.84 -3.40
CA ILE A 56 -7.94 -3.71 -4.45
C ILE A 56 -8.78 -4.99 -4.57
N LYS A 57 -8.87 -5.53 -5.78
CA LYS A 57 -9.50 -6.84 -5.99
C LYS A 57 -8.50 -7.96 -5.72
N ILE A 58 -8.96 -9.00 -5.05
CA ILE A 58 -8.18 -10.20 -4.74
C ILE A 58 -8.79 -11.38 -5.47
N HIS A 59 -8.00 -12.03 -6.31
CA HIS A 59 -8.39 -13.26 -6.99
C HIS A 59 -7.67 -14.45 -6.37
N ALA A 60 -8.40 -15.32 -5.67
CA ALA A 60 -7.89 -16.60 -5.17
C ALA A 60 -8.23 -17.71 -6.18
N ILE A 61 -7.22 -18.18 -6.89
CA ILE A 61 -7.32 -19.21 -7.94
C ILE A 61 -6.90 -20.55 -7.35
N PHE A 62 -7.75 -21.56 -7.43
CA PHE A 62 -7.52 -22.89 -6.87
C PHE A 62 -7.26 -23.90 -7.99
N ILE A 63 -6.11 -24.55 -7.93
CA ILE A 63 -5.65 -25.56 -8.88
C ILE A 63 -5.64 -26.92 -8.19
N ASN A 64 -6.21 -27.95 -8.83
CA ASN A 64 -6.20 -29.32 -8.31
C ASN A 64 -4.87 -30.05 -8.61
N LEU A 65 -4.78 -31.29 -8.14
CA LEU A 65 -3.63 -32.17 -8.41
C LEU A 65 -3.42 -32.50 -9.90
N ASN A 66 -4.44 -32.34 -10.75
CA ASN A 66 -4.35 -32.53 -12.21
C ASN A 66 -3.93 -31.25 -12.95
N ASN A 67 -3.62 -30.16 -12.24
CA ASN A 67 -3.33 -28.82 -12.76
C ASN A 67 -4.51 -28.11 -13.44
N ASP A 68 -5.75 -28.53 -13.15
CA ASP A 68 -6.95 -27.82 -13.62
C ASP A 68 -7.37 -26.75 -12.61
N ILE A 69 -7.87 -25.61 -13.11
CA ILE A 69 -8.50 -24.58 -12.29
C ILE A 69 -9.87 -25.09 -11.85
N VAL A 70 -10.04 -25.33 -10.56
CA VAL A 70 -11.29 -25.79 -9.96
C VAL A 70 -12.20 -24.63 -9.60
N GLN A 71 -11.62 -23.54 -9.11
CA GLN A 71 -12.37 -22.43 -8.58
C GLN A 71 -11.56 -21.14 -8.65
N ILE A 72 -12.23 -20.03 -8.94
CA ILE A 72 -11.72 -18.68 -8.75
C ILE A 72 -12.67 -17.98 -7.78
N LYS A 73 -12.13 -17.41 -6.71
CA LYS A 73 -12.87 -16.55 -5.79
C LYS A 73 -12.38 -15.12 -5.95
N GLU A 74 -13.33 -14.19 -5.95
CA GLU A 74 -13.05 -12.76 -5.98
C GLU A 74 -13.49 -12.13 -4.65
N GLU A 75 -12.65 -11.26 -4.11
CA GLU A 75 -12.93 -10.50 -2.89
C GLU A 75 -12.36 -9.08 -3.04
N LYS A 76 -13.12 -8.06 -2.64
CA LYS A 76 -12.63 -6.68 -2.55
C LYS A 76 -11.98 -6.47 -1.19
N LEU A 77 -10.69 -6.13 -1.17
CA LEU A 77 -9.95 -5.78 0.03
C LEU A 77 -9.91 -4.26 0.17
N LYS A 78 -10.42 -3.74 1.29
CA LYS A 78 -10.19 -2.36 1.71
C LYS A 78 -8.87 -2.29 2.47
N LEU A 79 -7.94 -1.49 1.98
CA LEU A 79 -6.61 -1.36 2.58
C LEU A 79 -6.69 -0.56 3.88
N LYS A 80 -5.96 -1.01 4.91
CA LYS A 80 -5.78 -0.23 6.15
C LYS A 80 -5.02 1.07 5.93
N GLN A 81 -4.02 1.02 5.08
CA GLN A 81 -3.21 2.16 4.67
C GLN A 81 -3.28 2.28 3.14
N PRO A 82 -3.56 3.48 2.60
CA PRO A 82 -3.60 3.66 1.16
C PRO A 82 -2.28 3.22 0.50
N ASN A 83 -2.38 2.65 -0.70
CA ASN A 83 -1.27 2.15 -1.49
C ASN A 83 -0.43 1.04 -0.83
N TYR A 84 -0.93 0.38 0.21
CA TYR A 84 -0.10 -0.55 0.97
C TYR A 84 -0.91 -1.74 1.48
N ILE A 85 -0.55 -2.94 1.02
CA ILE A 85 -1.12 -4.19 1.55
C ILE A 85 -0.21 -4.68 2.67
N SER A 86 -0.72 -4.66 3.90
CA SER A 86 0.02 -5.08 5.07
C SER A 86 0.24 -6.59 5.09
N ARG A 87 1.30 -7.03 5.77
CA ARG A 87 1.60 -8.45 5.93
C ARG A 87 0.45 -9.20 6.60
N GLU A 88 -0.21 -8.56 7.57
CA GLU A 88 -1.34 -9.12 8.31
C GLU A 88 -2.55 -9.33 7.40
N GLU A 89 -2.82 -8.40 6.47
CA GLU A 89 -3.90 -8.53 5.49
C GLU A 89 -3.64 -9.72 4.56
N ILE A 90 -2.41 -9.84 4.04
CA ILE A 90 -2.01 -10.96 3.20
C ILE A 90 -2.17 -12.27 3.96
N LEU A 91 -1.60 -12.37 5.17
CA LEU A 91 -1.71 -13.57 6.00
C LEU A 91 -3.17 -13.93 6.32
N GLY A 92 -4.04 -12.94 6.51
CA GLY A 92 -5.47 -13.15 6.69
C GLY A 92 -6.11 -13.83 5.49
N ILE A 93 -5.85 -13.31 4.29
CA ILE A 93 -6.35 -13.86 3.02
C ILE A 93 -5.82 -15.27 2.79
N LEU A 94 -4.53 -15.50 3.04
CA LEU A 94 -3.90 -16.81 2.85
C LEU A 94 -4.49 -17.86 3.79
N LYS A 95 -4.68 -17.51 5.07
CA LYS A 95 -5.29 -18.42 6.06
C LYS A 95 -6.74 -18.72 5.71
N LYS A 96 -7.53 -17.70 5.36
CA LYS A 96 -8.93 -17.83 4.97
C LYS A 96 -9.11 -18.79 3.78
N ASN A 97 -8.18 -18.78 2.84
CA ASN A 97 -8.23 -19.60 1.62
C ASN A 97 -7.38 -20.88 1.70
N SER A 98 -6.75 -21.17 2.84
CA SER A 98 -5.91 -22.37 3.02
C SER A 98 -6.69 -23.69 2.98
N ILE A 99 -8.01 -23.63 3.25
CA ILE A 99 -8.92 -24.76 3.17
C ILE A 99 -10.13 -24.32 2.35
N ASN A 100 -10.45 -25.08 1.31
CA ASN A 100 -11.62 -24.83 0.47
C ASN A 100 -12.40 -26.14 0.27
N LYS A 101 -13.68 -26.15 0.67
CA LYS A 101 -14.57 -27.32 0.61
C LYS A 101 -13.96 -28.60 1.24
N GLY A 102 -13.22 -28.45 2.33
CA GLY A 102 -12.56 -29.55 3.03
C GLY A 102 -11.17 -29.91 2.51
N VAL A 103 -10.79 -29.45 1.31
CA VAL A 103 -9.49 -29.71 0.71
C VAL A 103 -8.48 -28.66 1.17
N ARG A 104 -7.26 -29.10 1.52
CA ARG A 104 -6.16 -28.21 1.89
C ARG A 104 -5.41 -27.71 0.66
N TYR A 105 -5.10 -26.42 0.67
CA TYR A 105 -4.32 -25.78 -0.38
C TYR A 105 -3.06 -25.12 0.18
N SER A 106 -2.01 -25.09 -0.63
CA SER A 106 -0.84 -24.23 -0.43
C SER A 106 -0.82 -23.11 -1.45
N VAL A 107 -0.28 -21.96 -1.05
CA VAL A 107 0.07 -20.89 -1.98
C VAL A 107 1.18 -21.40 -2.91
N LEU A 108 0.94 -21.31 -4.21
CA LEU A 108 1.93 -21.52 -5.26
C LEU A 108 2.64 -20.22 -5.60
N SER A 109 1.87 -19.16 -5.84
CA SER A 109 2.40 -17.85 -6.22
C SER A 109 1.43 -16.72 -5.88
N ILE A 110 2.01 -15.53 -5.72
CA ILE A 110 1.28 -14.28 -5.55
C ILE A 110 1.75 -13.34 -6.65
N LEU A 111 0.81 -12.76 -7.39
CA LEU A 111 1.05 -11.81 -8.46
C LEU A 111 0.33 -10.51 -8.13
N LYS A 112 1.04 -9.40 -8.28
CA LYS A 112 0.54 -8.05 -8.07
C LYS A 112 0.40 -7.38 -9.42
N TYR A 113 -0.80 -6.95 -9.75
CA TYR A 113 -1.10 -6.12 -10.91
C TYR A 113 -1.42 -4.71 -10.44
N ASN A 114 -0.57 -3.75 -10.79
CA ASN A 114 -0.71 -2.36 -10.36
C ASN A 114 -0.39 -1.41 -11.51
N ILE A 115 -1.42 -0.70 -11.97
CA ILE A 115 -1.31 0.26 -13.08
C ILE A 115 -0.86 1.60 -12.50
N ASP A 116 0.36 2.03 -12.86
CA ASP A 116 1.01 3.24 -12.38
C ASP A 116 1.23 4.28 -13.50
N VAL A 117 0.35 4.29 -14.49
CA VAL A 117 0.44 5.15 -15.67
C VAL A 117 0.05 6.59 -15.31
N GLU A 118 0.80 7.56 -15.84
CA GLU A 118 0.41 8.97 -15.78
C GLU A 118 -0.64 9.30 -16.84
N PRO A 119 -1.61 10.20 -16.57
CA PRO A 119 -2.67 10.54 -17.53
C PRO A 119 -2.15 10.99 -18.90
N LEU A 120 -1.03 11.73 -18.91
CA LEU A 120 -0.37 12.21 -20.13
C LEU A 120 0.24 11.08 -20.98
N ASP A 121 0.58 9.96 -20.33
CA ASP A 121 1.26 8.83 -20.95
C ASP A 121 0.32 7.76 -21.47
N VAL A 122 -0.97 7.77 -21.07
CA VAL A 122 -1.98 6.78 -21.48
C VAL A 122 -2.02 6.61 -23.00
N GLN A 123 -1.90 7.69 -23.76
CA GLN A 123 -1.88 7.68 -25.23
C GLN A 123 -0.74 6.84 -25.84
N PHE A 124 0.37 6.65 -25.13
CA PHE A 124 1.50 5.83 -25.60
C PHE A 124 1.24 4.33 -25.46
N TYR A 125 0.21 3.94 -24.71
CA TYR A 125 -0.23 2.56 -24.57
C TYR A 125 -1.31 2.17 -25.60
N LEU A 126 -2.02 3.15 -26.16
CA LEU A 126 -3.07 2.92 -27.18
C LEU A 126 -2.49 2.71 -28.59
N LYS A 127 -1.28 3.20 -28.86
CA LYS A 127 -0.65 3.03 -30.17
C LYS A 127 -0.01 1.65 -30.26
N PRO A 128 -0.39 0.80 -31.24
CA PRO A 128 0.34 -0.43 -31.49
C PRO A 128 1.78 -0.07 -31.86
N GLY A 129 2.74 -0.53 -31.05
CA GLY A 129 4.15 -0.31 -31.30
C GLY A 129 4.58 -1.12 -32.52
N LYS A 130 5.42 -0.54 -33.40
CA LYS A 130 6.01 -1.25 -34.54
C LYS A 130 7.05 -2.32 -34.14
N ASN A 131 7.30 -2.49 -32.84
CA ASN A 131 8.19 -3.50 -32.26
C ASN A 131 7.43 -4.15 -31.09
N ASP A 132 6.90 -5.35 -31.33
CA ASP A 132 6.02 -6.11 -30.42
C ASP A 132 6.75 -6.78 -29.24
N ASP A 133 8.06 -6.62 -29.11
CA ASP A 133 8.86 -7.52 -28.27
C ASP A 133 9.03 -7.11 -26.79
N CYS A 134 8.38 -6.05 -26.28
CA CYS A 134 8.77 -5.49 -24.97
C CYS A 134 7.69 -4.94 -24.03
N LYS A 135 6.39 -5.16 -24.28
CA LYS A 135 5.33 -4.67 -23.37
C LYS A 135 4.63 -5.75 -22.54
N ASP A 136 4.91 -7.03 -22.78
CA ASP A 136 4.30 -8.13 -22.05
C ASP A 136 4.74 -8.09 -20.57
N ASN A 137 3.81 -7.69 -19.70
CA ASN A 137 3.91 -7.69 -18.22
C ASN A 137 4.44 -6.41 -17.54
N MET A 138 4.33 -5.22 -18.14
CA MET A 138 4.79 -3.98 -17.50
C MET A 138 4.20 -3.73 -16.09
N PHE A 139 2.95 -4.12 -15.85
CA PHE A 139 2.24 -3.88 -14.59
C PHE A 139 2.09 -5.13 -13.70
N LEU A 140 2.44 -6.32 -14.22
CA LEU A 140 2.28 -7.59 -13.52
C LEU A 140 3.62 -8.02 -12.92
N THR A 141 3.65 -8.14 -11.59
CA THR A 141 4.89 -8.47 -10.86
C THR A 141 4.67 -9.65 -9.93
N SER A 142 5.63 -10.57 -9.87
CA SER A 142 5.59 -11.68 -8.91
C SER A 142 6.09 -11.23 -7.55
N VAL A 143 5.31 -11.49 -6.51
CA VAL A 143 5.65 -11.20 -5.12
C VAL A 143 6.40 -12.40 -4.54
N LYS A 144 7.70 -12.22 -4.28
CA LYS A 144 8.59 -13.30 -3.82
C LYS A 144 8.47 -13.61 -2.33
N ASN A 145 8.21 -12.58 -1.51
CA ASN A 145 8.16 -12.70 -0.07
C ASN A 145 6.76 -12.30 0.44
N ILE A 146 6.29 -12.99 1.48
CA ILE A 146 5.04 -12.64 2.18
C ILE A 146 5.34 -11.54 3.22
N ASP A 147 5.88 -10.45 2.71
CA ASP A 147 6.03 -9.19 3.42
C ASP A 147 4.94 -8.24 2.92
N ALA A 148 5.01 -6.98 3.33
CA ALA A 148 4.07 -6.00 2.84
C ALA A 148 4.30 -5.67 1.35
N ILE A 149 3.20 -5.44 0.64
CA ILE A 149 3.21 -5.17 -0.79
C ILE A 149 2.88 -3.69 -1.02
N PRO A 150 3.86 -2.87 -1.44
CA PRO A 150 3.59 -1.50 -1.85
C PRO A 150 2.93 -1.45 -3.23
N LEU A 151 1.95 -0.57 -3.35
CA LEU A 151 1.29 -0.17 -4.58
C LEU A 151 1.71 1.26 -4.91
N LYS A 152 1.73 1.59 -6.19
CA LYS A 152 1.87 2.97 -6.67
C LYS A 152 0.47 3.55 -6.90
N LYS A 153 0.38 4.87 -6.79
CA LYS A 153 -0.83 5.62 -7.15
C LYS A 153 -1.27 5.26 -8.57
N SER A 154 -2.57 5.27 -8.79
CA SER A 154 -3.17 4.94 -10.08
C SER A 154 -4.11 6.06 -10.48
N ILE A 155 -4.41 6.15 -11.77
CA ILE A 155 -5.49 7.03 -12.23
C ILE A 155 -6.79 6.51 -11.60
N THR A 156 -7.62 7.38 -11.04
CA THR A 156 -8.83 7.00 -10.32
C THR A 156 -9.74 6.09 -11.15
N MET A 157 -9.90 6.36 -12.45
CA MET A 157 -10.67 5.50 -13.37
C MET A 157 -10.09 4.08 -13.55
N PHE A 158 -8.82 3.86 -13.24
CA PHE A 158 -8.12 2.58 -13.31
C PHE A 158 -7.96 1.91 -11.94
N GLU A 159 -8.48 2.49 -10.86
CA GLU A 159 -8.33 1.92 -9.51
C GLU A 159 -8.84 0.48 -9.47
N ASP A 160 -10.00 0.21 -10.08
CA ASP A 160 -10.65 -1.10 -10.15
C ASP A 160 -9.91 -2.15 -10.97
N LEU A 161 -8.88 -1.76 -11.73
CA LEU A 161 -8.01 -2.67 -12.46
C LEU A 161 -6.87 -3.19 -11.59
N ASN A 162 -6.53 -2.51 -10.49
CA ASN A 162 -5.49 -2.98 -9.58
C ASN A 162 -5.98 -4.24 -8.86
N GLU A 163 -5.16 -5.28 -8.89
CA GLU A 163 -5.53 -6.59 -8.34
C GLU A 163 -4.34 -7.38 -7.80
N LEU A 164 -4.65 -8.28 -6.87
CA LEU A 164 -3.72 -9.27 -6.34
C LEU A 164 -4.23 -10.66 -6.67
N LEU A 165 -3.48 -11.40 -7.49
CA LEU A 165 -3.79 -12.77 -7.83
C LEU A 165 -2.99 -13.70 -6.93
N ILE A 166 -3.68 -14.65 -6.30
CA ILE A 166 -3.08 -15.65 -5.43
C ILE A 166 -3.46 -17.01 -5.98
N ILE A 167 -2.44 -17.76 -6.41
CA ILE A 167 -2.61 -19.10 -6.95
C ILE A 167 -2.37 -20.11 -5.84
N PHE A 168 -3.32 -21.02 -5.67
CA PHE A 168 -3.32 -22.06 -4.67
C PHE A 168 -3.26 -23.43 -5.36
N ASN A 169 -2.34 -24.28 -4.93
CA ASN A 169 -2.24 -25.68 -5.34
C ASN A 169 -2.78 -26.60 -4.23
N GLU A 170 -3.65 -27.53 -4.62
CA GLU A 170 -4.13 -28.62 -3.79
C GLU A 170 -2.97 -29.42 -3.18
N LYS A 171 -3.09 -29.72 -1.90
CA LYS A 171 -2.17 -30.62 -1.21
C LYS A 171 -2.77 -32.01 -1.16
N LEU A 172 -1.95 -33.00 -1.47
CA LEU A 172 -2.23 -34.37 -1.09
C LEU A 172 -2.38 -34.41 0.43
N GLU A 173 -3.53 -34.89 0.91
CA GLU A 173 -3.67 -35.23 2.30
C GLU A 173 -2.79 -36.45 2.55
N ASP A 174 -1.73 -36.27 3.33
CA ASP A 174 -1.03 -37.40 3.91
C ASP A 174 -2.02 -38.06 4.88
N GLU A 175 -2.67 -39.12 4.41
CA GLU A 175 -3.39 -40.11 5.22
C GLU A 175 -2.46 -40.55 6.35
N SER A 176 -2.51 -39.81 7.46
CA SER A 176 -1.87 -40.15 8.72
C SER A 176 -2.84 -41.02 9.50
N SER A 177 -3.21 -42.14 8.90
CA SER A 177 -3.39 -43.36 9.68
C SER A 177 -2.00 -43.79 10.15
N ASN A 178 -1.81 -43.67 11.47
CA ASN A 178 -0.62 -44.07 12.21
C ASN A 178 -0.12 -45.46 11.77
N ASP A 179 1.04 -45.55 11.10
CA ASP A 179 2.08 -46.58 11.35
C ASP A 179 3.20 -46.68 10.29
N GLN A 180 3.17 -45.93 9.18
CA GLN A 180 4.27 -46.01 8.22
C GLN A 180 4.78 -44.64 7.79
N LYS A 181 5.67 -44.07 8.61
CA LYS A 181 6.66 -43.07 8.16
C LYS A 181 7.60 -43.73 7.13
N LYS A 182 7.10 -43.91 5.90
CA LYS A 182 7.92 -44.12 4.71
C LYS A 182 8.60 -42.79 4.41
N ARG A 183 9.76 -42.63 5.05
CA ARG A 183 10.90 -41.81 4.66
C ARG A 183 10.68 -41.12 3.31
N GLN A 184 10.18 -39.88 3.36
CA GLN A 184 10.34 -38.96 2.24
C GLN A 184 11.84 -38.87 1.99
N LYS A 185 12.25 -39.36 0.83
CA LYS A 185 13.65 -39.57 0.46
C LYS A 185 14.25 -38.18 0.23
N CYS A 186 14.69 -37.50 1.29
CA CYS A 186 15.66 -36.43 1.15
C CYS A 186 16.85 -37.00 0.38
N LEU A 187 17.10 -36.50 -0.83
CA LEU A 187 18.23 -36.91 -1.68
C LEU A 187 19.59 -36.48 -1.11
N THR A 188 19.63 -35.90 0.08
CA THR A 188 20.86 -35.66 0.83
C THR A 188 21.03 -36.75 1.89
N ARG A 189 21.95 -37.69 1.62
CA ARG A 189 22.44 -38.61 2.64
C ARG A 189 23.03 -37.79 3.79
N LYS A 190 22.48 -37.95 4.99
CA LYS A 190 23.07 -37.42 6.22
C LYS A 190 24.46 -38.06 6.40
N VAL A 191 25.52 -37.27 6.23
CA VAL A 191 26.89 -37.71 6.49
C VAL A 191 27.13 -37.60 7.99
N TYR A 192 27.28 -38.74 8.65
CA TYR A 192 27.81 -38.79 10.00
C TYR A 192 29.33 -38.73 9.88
N LEU A 193 29.94 -37.60 10.24
CA LEU A 193 31.37 -37.57 10.51
C LEU A 193 31.58 -38.37 11.79
N LEU A 194 31.98 -39.63 11.66
CA LEU A 194 32.45 -40.42 12.78
C LEU A 194 33.78 -39.80 13.23
N SER A 195 33.73 -38.81 14.12
CA SER A 195 34.93 -38.39 14.83
C SER A 195 35.37 -39.58 15.66
N LYS A 196 36.29 -40.38 15.14
CA LYS A 196 37.09 -41.31 15.94
C LYS A 196 37.89 -40.48 16.93
N SER A 197 37.25 -40.10 18.03
CA SER A 197 37.97 -39.90 19.26
C SER A 197 38.45 -41.28 19.66
N LEU A 198 39.74 -41.51 19.47
CA LEU A 198 40.67 -42.15 20.41
C LEU A 198 41.87 -42.66 19.62
N GLU A 199 42.88 -41.82 19.42
CA GLU A 199 44.26 -42.19 19.75
C GLU A 199 45.01 -40.96 20.30
N LYS A 200 45.82 -41.21 21.31
CA LYS A 200 46.50 -40.25 22.18
C LYS A 200 47.63 -39.50 21.44
N HIS A 201 47.95 -38.30 21.95
CA HIS A 201 49.14 -37.45 21.68
C HIS A 201 49.06 -36.56 20.42
N LYS A 202 49.28 -35.24 20.48
CA LYS A 202 50.44 -34.55 21.06
C LYS A 202 50.05 -33.25 21.77
N LYS A 203 50.75 -32.96 22.87
CA LYS A 203 50.69 -31.70 23.62
C LYS A 203 51.06 -30.53 22.71
N THR A 204 50.24 -29.48 22.68
CA THR A 204 50.65 -28.17 22.14
C THR A 204 51.63 -27.54 23.12
N ILE A 205 52.90 -27.48 22.75
CA ILE A 205 53.88 -26.65 23.44
C ILE A 205 53.58 -25.20 23.02
N ARG A 206 53.06 -24.39 23.94
CA ARG A 206 53.04 -22.93 23.79
C ARG A 206 54.47 -22.44 23.98
N ASN A 207 55.12 -21.99 22.91
CA ASN A 207 56.36 -21.23 23.04
C ASN A 207 56.03 -19.86 23.65
N VAL A 208 56.24 -19.72 24.96
CA VAL A 208 56.32 -18.41 25.61
C VAL A 208 57.67 -17.82 25.25
N LYS A 209 57.69 -16.78 24.41
CA LYS A 209 58.88 -15.93 24.22
C LYS A 209 59.15 -15.24 25.56
N LEU A 210 60.20 -15.65 26.27
CA LEU A 210 60.78 -14.85 27.34
C LEU A 210 61.51 -13.67 26.71
N ILE A 211 60.98 -12.47 26.94
CA ILE A 211 61.68 -11.21 26.71
C ILE A 211 62.75 -11.11 27.82
N LYS A 212 64.02 -11.19 27.44
CA LYS A 212 65.13 -10.70 28.29
C LYS A 212 65.47 -9.30 27.78
N THR A 213 65.10 -8.28 28.53
CA THR A 213 65.74 -6.96 28.46
C THR A 213 66.78 -6.90 29.58
N SER A 214 68.01 -6.57 29.18
CA SER A 214 69.12 -6.14 30.03
C SER A 214 68.85 -4.78 30.66
#